data_AF-A0AAN8ZVT3-F1
#
_entry.id   AF-A0AAN8ZVT3-F1
#
_cell.length_a   1.000
_cell.length_b   1.000
_cell.length_c   1.000
_cell.angle_alpha   90.00
_cell.angle_beta   90.00
_cell.angle_gamma   90.00
#
_symmetry.space_group_name_H-M   'P 1'
#
loop_
_entity.id
_entity.type
_entity.pdbx_description
1 polymer ?
#
loop_
_entity_poly.entity_id
_entity_poly.type
_entity_poly.pdbx_seq_one_letter_code
_entity_poly.pdbx_strand_id
1 'polypeptide(L)'
;VGETFKVPSSCPAVTVDGYVDPSGGNRFCLGALSNVHRTEQSDRARLHIGKGVQLDLRGEGDVWLRCLSDHSVFVQSYYLDREAGRSPGDAVHKIYPCACIKVNCNRSIYRGLSAYNVLEL
;
A
#
# COMPACT_ATOMS: atom_id res chain seq x y z
N VAL A 1 -4.81 -17.81 -0.82
CA VAL A 1 -4.15 -16.59 -0.27
C VAL A 1 -4.65 -16.45 1.16
N GLY A 2 -3.79 -16.06 2.11
CA GLY A 2 -3.96 -16.29 3.55
C GLY A 2 -4.82 -15.27 4.32
N GLU A 3 -4.55 -15.13 5.62
CA GLU A 3 -5.33 -14.31 6.57
C GLU A 3 -4.99 -12.80 6.52
N THR A 4 -5.89 -11.98 7.06
CA THR A 4 -5.69 -10.53 7.19
C THR A 4 -4.54 -10.21 8.15
N PHE A 5 -3.50 -9.55 7.66
CA PHE A 5 -2.39 -9.04 8.48
C PHE A 5 -2.79 -7.73 9.18
N LYS A 6 -2.68 -7.68 10.51
CA LYS A 6 -2.96 -6.49 11.31
C LYS A 6 -1.67 -5.94 11.89
N VAL A 7 -1.41 -4.66 11.66
CA VAL A 7 -0.24 -3.96 12.19
C VAL A 7 -0.64 -3.26 13.49
N PRO A 8 0.02 -3.53 14.63
CA PRO A 8 -0.21 -2.80 15.87
C PRO A 8 0.08 -1.31 15.71
N SER A 9 -0.68 -0.44 16.39
CA SER A 9 -0.43 1.01 16.38
C SER A 9 0.94 1.41 16.93
N SER A 10 1.57 0.54 17.73
CA SER A 10 2.95 0.69 18.21
C SER A 10 4.01 0.50 17.12
N CYS A 11 3.64 0.03 15.93
CA CYS A 11 4.53 -0.16 14.80
C CYS A 11 4.26 0.93 13.75
N PRO A 12 5.02 2.04 13.73
CA PRO A 12 4.79 3.16 12.80
C PRO A 12 5.21 2.83 11.37
N ALA A 13 5.81 1.67 11.13
CA ALA A 13 6.18 1.22 9.80
C ALA A 13 5.85 -0.26 9.66
N VAL A 14 5.37 -0.66 8.48
CA VAL A 14 5.18 -2.06 8.10
C VAL A 14 5.85 -2.33 6.76
N THR A 15 6.55 -3.46 6.66
CA THR A 15 7.12 -3.95 5.40
C THR A 15 6.26 -5.07 4.84
N VAL A 16 5.95 -5.02 3.55
CA VAL A 16 5.26 -6.08 2.82
C VAL A 16 6.19 -6.57 1.71
N ASP A 17 6.62 -7.82 1.77
CA ASP A 17 7.67 -8.35 0.89
C ASP A 17 7.38 -9.75 0.35
N GLY A 18 8.22 -10.22 -0.59
CA GLY A 18 8.10 -11.52 -1.25
C GLY A 18 8.84 -12.66 -0.54
N TYR A 19 9.42 -12.41 0.64
CA TYR A 19 10.16 -13.42 1.40
C TYR A 19 9.20 -14.34 2.16
N VAL A 20 9.73 -15.22 3.03
CA VAL A 20 9.00 -16.35 3.62
C VAL A 20 8.96 -16.35 5.15
N ASP A 21 9.43 -15.28 5.79
CA ASP A 21 9.53 -15.19 7.24
C ASP A 21 8.14 -15.08 7.91
N PRO A 22 7.73 -16.05 8.76
CA PRO A 22 6.39 -16.08 9.36
C PRO A 22 6.30 -15.26 10.67
N SER A 23 7.38 -14.59 11.10
CA SER A 23 7.49 -13.95 12.42
C SER A 23 6.43 -12.89 12.72
N GLY A 24 5.82 -12.30 11.69
CA GLY A 24 4.78 -11.29 11.84
C GLY A 24 5.26 -9.98 12.47
N GLY A 25 4.35 -9.24 13.12
CA GLY A 25 4.66 -7.95 13.75
C GLY A 25 4.58 -6.79 12.77
N ASN A 26 5.73 -6.20 12.44
CA ASN A 26 5.85 -5.08 11.49
C ASN A 26 6.26 -5.54 10.07
N ARG A 27 6.21 -6.84 9.80
CA ARG A 27 6.63 -7.42 8.52
C ARG A 27 5.66 -8.49 8.06
N PHE A 28 5.16 -8.35 6.84
CA PHE A 28 4.23 -9.27 6.20
C PHE A 28 4.87 -9.90 4.96
N CYS A 29 5.23 -11.17 5.08
CA CYS A 29 5.88 -11.94 4.03
C CYS A 29 4.86 -12.70 3.19
N LEU A 30 4.80 -12.41 1.89
CA LEU A 30 3.84 -13.02 0.97
C LEU A 30 4.29 -14.37 0.44
N GLY A 31 5.60 -14.65 0.45
CA GLY A 31 6.25 -15.77 -0.22
C GLY A 31 5.75 -17.14 0.27
N ALA A 32 5.47 -17.27 1.57
CA ALA A 32 5.00 -18.52 2.18
C ALA A 32 3.48 -18.76 2.02
N LEU A 33 2.71 -17.75 1.62
CA LEU A 33 1.25 -17.88 1.50
C LEU A 33 0.91 -18.89 0.40
N SER A 34 0.06 -19.87 0.68
CA SER A 34 -0.41 -20.86 -0.28
C SER A 34 -1.69 -20.40 -1.01
N ASN A 35 -1.90 -20.94 -2.23
CA ASN A 35 -3.13 -20.77 -2.98
C ASN A 35 -3.27 -21.93 -3.98
N VAL A 36 -4.29 -22.79 -3.81
CA VAL A 36 -4.51 -23.96 -4.69
C VAL A 36 -4.89 -23.58 -6.12
N HIS A 37 -5.41 -22.36 -6.31
CA HIS A 37 -5.75 -21.81 -7.62
C HIS A 37 -4.64 -20.92 -8.19
N ARG A 38 -3.40 -21.05 -7.71
CA ARG A 38 -2.29 -20.26 -8.24
C ARG A 38 -1.91 -20.73 -9.63
N THR A 39 -1.78 -19.77 -10.54
CA THR A 39 -1.32 -20.00 -11.91
C THR A 39 0.17 -19.74 -12.05
N GLU A 40 0.78 -20.29 -13.09
CA GLU A 40 2.21 -20.08 -13.40
C GLU A 40 2.54 -18.59 -13.59
N GLN A 41 1.65 -17.82 -14.22
CA GLN A 41 1.82 -16.38 -14.39
C GLN A 41 1.88 -15.66 -13.03
N SER A 42 1.06 -16.09 -12.06
CA SER A 42 1.08 -15.54 -10.70
C SER A 42 2.37 -15.88 -9.97
N ASP A 43 2.87 -17.11 -10.08
CA ASP A 43 4.16 -17.49 -9.48
C ASP A 43 5.32 -16.69 -10.09
N ARG A 44 5.34 -16.52 -11.42
CA ARG A 44 6.34 -15.67 -12.09
C ARG A 44 6.25 -14.21 -11.62
N ALA A 45 5.05 -13.66 -11.45
CA ALA A 45 4.90 -12.29 -10.93
C ALA A 45 5.44 -12.16 -9.50
N ARG A 46 5.19 -13.16 -8.64
CA ARG A 46 5.62 -13.15 -7.24
C ARG A 46 7.14 -13.13 -7.06
N LEU A 47 7.90 -13.71 -8.00
CA LEU A 47 9.37 -13.64 -8.00
C LEU A 47 9.89 -12.19 -8.03
N HIS A 48 9.13 -11.27 -8.63
CA HIS A 48 9.52 -9.87 -8.79
C HIS A 48 9.11 -8.98 -7.61
N ILE A 49 8.42 -9.51 -6.59
CA ILE A 49 8.07 -8.73 -5.39
C ILE A 49 9.36 -8.36 -4.64
N GLY A 50 10.26 -9.32 -4.44
CA GLY A 50 11.54 -9.09 -3.77
C GLY A 50 11.37 -8.44 -2.40
N LYS A 51 12.07 -7.33 -2.17
CA LYS A 51 11.97 -6.51 -0.94
C LYS A 51 10.63 -5.77 -0.79
N GLY A 52 9.80 -5.75 -1.84
CA GLY A 52 8.45 -5.24 -1.82
C GLY A 52 8.34 -3.74 -1.50
N VAL A 53 7.51 -3.40 -0.53
CA VAL A 53 7.21 -2.02 -0.13
C VAL A 53 7.23 -1.85 1.37
N GLN A 54 7.50 -0.63 1.80
CA GLN A 54 7.32 -0.20 3.19
C GLN A 54 6.26 0.88 3.25
N LEU A 55 5.34 0.76 4.20
CA LEU A 55 4.34 1.77 4.53
C LEU A 55 4.72 2.39 5.87
N ASP A 56 4.98 3.71 5.87
CA ASP A 56 5.25 4.47 7.08
C ASP A 56 4.02 5.31 7.45
N LEU A 57 3.56 5.16 8.68
CA LEU A 57 2.64 6.07 9.33
C LEU A 57 3.44 7.22 9.95
N ARG A 58 3.17 8.45 9.51
CA ARG A 58 3.85 9.66 10.00
C ARG A 58 2.85 10.67 10.55
N GLY A 59 3.23 11.34 11.63
CA GLY A 59 2.41 12.37 12.28
C GLY A 59 1.04 11.83 12.69
N GLU A 60 -0.01 12.63 12.44
CA GLU A 60 -1.39 12.33 12.82
C GLU A 60 -2.12 11.39 11.84
N GLY A 61 -1.40 10.59 11.05
CA GLY A 61 -1.99 9.57 10.18
C GLY A 61 -1.70 9.73 8.69
N ASP A 62 -0.66 10.48 8.33
CA ASP A 62 -0.16 10.50 6.96
C ASP A 62 0.50 9.17 6.63
N VAL A 63 0.17 8.59 5.47
CA VAL A 63 0.78 7.33 5.03
C VAL A 63 1.74 7.62 3.89
N TRP A 64 2.97 7.15 4.04
CA TRP A 64 4.01 7.18 3.02
C TRP A 64 4.29 5.78 2.52
N LEU A 65 4.49 5.65 1.22
CA LEU A 65 4.92 4.42 0.57
C LEU A 65 6.35 4.59 0.09
N ARG A 66 7.21 3.64 0.46
CA ARG A 66 8.54 3.48 -0.08
C ARG A 66 8.62 2.20 -0.90
N CYS A 67 9.01 2.32 -2.16
CA CYS A 67 9.27 1.16 -3.00
C CYS A 67 10.68 0.62 -2.73
N LEU A 68 10.75 -0.56 -2.12
CA LEU A 68 12.02 -1.26 -1.83
C LEU A 68 12.36 -2.30 -2.89
N SER A 69 11.36 -2.71 -3.69
CA SER A 69 11.50 -3.62 -4.81
C SER A 69 12.29 -2.98 -5.96
N ASP A 70 12.93 -3.84 -6.76
CA ASP A 70 13.56 -3.46 -8.03
C ASP A 70 12.53 -3.21 -9.15
N HIS A 71 11.25 -3.55 -8.89
CA HIS A 71 10.13 -3.32 -9.78
C HIS A 71 9.23 -2.19 -9.29
N SER A 72 8.59 -1.49 -10.22
CA SER A 72 7.60 -0.47 -9.88
C SER A 72 6.35 -1.08 -9.25
N VAL A 73 5.73 -0.35 -8.35
CA VAL A 73 4.42 -0.69 -7.80
C VAL A 73 3.35 0.27 -8.31
N PHE A 74 2.12 -0.22 -8.41
CA PHE A 74 0.99 0.54 -8.91
C PHE A 74 0.03 0.80 -7.74
N VAL A 75 -0.27 2.07 -7.50
CA VAL A 75 -1.03 2.52 -6.34
C VAL A 75 -2.29 3.23 -6.80
N GLN A 76 -3.43 2.84 -6.24
CA GLN A 76 -4.66 3.61 -6.31
C GLN A 76 -4.75 4.47 -5.04
N SER A 77 -4.90 5.79 -5.20
CA SER A 77 -5.07 6.70 -4.07
C SER A 77 -5.80 7.97 -4.50
N TYR A 78 -6.93 8.26 -3.86
CA TYR A 78 -7.65 9.52 -4.06
C TYR A 78 -6.83 10.76 -3.69
N TYR A 79 -5.89 10.63 -2.75
CA TYR A 79 -4.95 11.71 -2.45
C TYR A 79 -4.07 12.01 -3.67
N LEU A 80 -3.47 10.97 -4.26
CA LEU A 80 -2.64 11.15 -5.45
C LEU A 80 -3.44 11.57 -6.68
N ASP A 81 -4.68 11.10 -6.84
CA ASP A 81 -5.58 11.56 -7.91
C ASP A 81 -5.79 13.07 -7.82
N ARG A 82 -6.09 13.56 -6.62
CA ARG A 82 -6.28 15.00 -6.36
C ARG A 82 -4.99 15.79 -6.62
N GLU A 83 -3.85 15.32 -6.13
CA GLU A 83 -2.55 15.98 -6.36
C GLU A 83 -2.19 16.01 -7.86
N ALA A 84 -2.62 15.01 -8.62
CA ALA A 84 -2.46 14.95 -10.08
C ALA A 84 -3.56 15.70 -10.87
N GLY A 85 -4.52 16.34 -10.20
CA GLY A 85 -5.65 17.03 -10.85
C GLY A 85 -6.62 16.10 -11.57
N ARG A 86 -6.70 14.83 -11.16
CA ARG A 86 -7.58 13.79 -11.72
C ARG A 86 -8.85 13.64 -10.88
N SER A 87 -9.90 13.11 -11.51
CA SER A 87 -11.10 12.69 -10.79
C SER A 87 -10.78 11.54 -9.82
N PRO A 88 -11.42 11.46 -8.65
CA PRO A 88 -11.17 10.38 -7.69
C PRO A 88 -11.40 8.99 -8.30
N GLY A 89 -10.37 8.15 -8.27
CA GLY A 89 -10.41 6.78 -8.79
C GLY A 89 -10.12 6.64 -10.29
N ASP A 90 -9.87 7.74 -11.01
CA ASP A 90 -9.66 7.75 -12.47
C ASP A 90 -8.20 7.47 -12.88
N ALA A 91 -7.27 7.34 -11.92
CA ALA A 91 -5.87 7.12 -12.21
C ALA A 91 -5.24 5.99 -11.39
N VAL A 92 -4.18 5.41 -11.97
CA VAL A 92 -3.28 4.48 -11.30
C VAL A 92 -1.89 5.11 -11.28
N HIS A 93 -1.31 5.23 -10.10
CA HIS A 93 -0.05 5.92 -9.88
C HIS A 93 1.10 4.90 -9.86
N LYS A 94 1.99 4.99 -10.85
CA LYS A 94 3.18 4.14 -10.92
C LYS A 94 4.30 4.72 -10.04
N ILE A 95 4.68 3.99 -9.01
CA ILE A 95 5.75 4.34 -8.10
C ILE A 95 7.00 3.55 -8.48
N TYR A 96 8.05 4.27 -8.86
CA TYR A 96 9.30 3.68 -9.31
C TYR A 96 10.13 3.10 -8.14
N PRO A 97 11.04 2.15 -8.42
CA PRO A 97 12.01 1.67 -7.45
C PRO A 97 12.72 2.80 -6.72
N CYS A 98 13.00 2.61 -5.43
CA CYS A 98 13.62 3.60 -4.54
C CYS A 98 12.82 4.89 -4.29
N ALA A 99 11.67 5.08 -4.93
CA ALA A 99 10.82 6.24 -4.67
C ALA A 99 10.15 6.15 -3.29
N CYS A 100 9.97 7.31 -2.66
CA CYS A 100 9.29 7.48 -1.40
C CYS A 100 8.26 8.62 -1.57
N ILE A 101 6.97 8.29 -1.50
CA ILE A 101 5.88 9.22 -1.80
C ILE A 101 4.81 9.17 -0.71
N LYS A 102 4.20 10.32 -0.43
CA LYS A 102 3.03 10.40 0.42
C LYS A 102 1.82 9.89 -0.36
N VAL A 103 1.19 8.82 0.10
CA VAL A 103 0.04 8.19 -0.57
C VAL A 103 -1.29 8.50 0.11
N ASN A 104 -1.26 9.00 1.35
CA ASN A 104 -2.46 9.44 2.06
C ASN A 104 -2.15 10.64 2.95
N CYS A 105 -3.13 11.50 3.11
CA CYS A 105 -3.12 12.63 4.03
C CYS A 105 -4.36 12.57 4.92
N ASN A 106 -4.21 12.36 6.23
CA ASN A 106 -5.37 12.16 7.11
C ASN A 106 -6.31 13.36 7.10
N ARG A 107 -5.75 14.58 7.01
CA ARG A 107 -6.50 15.84 6.87
C ARG A 107 -7.37 15.90 5.61
N SER A 108 -7.00 15.18 4.55
CA SER A 108 -7.80 15.10 3.31
C SER A 108 -8.98 14.13 3.45
N ILE A 109 -8.83 13.07 4.25
CA ILE A 109 -9.93 12.13 4.55
C ILE A 109 -11.02 12.84 5.36
N TYR A 110 -10.66 13.56 6.41
CA TYR A 110 -11.62 14.33 7.21
C TYR A 110 -12.37 15.37 6.39
N ARG A 111 -11.68 16.05 5.45
CA ARG A 111 -12.32 17.01 4.54
C ARG A 111 -13.21 16.35 3.48
N GLY A 112 -12.83 15.18 2.99
CA GLY A 112 -13.65 14.39 2.08
C GLY A 112 -14.94 13.95 2.76
N LEU A 113 -14.85 13.31 3.93
CA LEU A 113 -16.00 12.88 4.72
C LEU A 113 -16.90 14.06 5.14
N SER A 114 -16.33 15.21 5.49
CA SER A 114 -17.14 16.40 5.77
C SER A 114 -17.84 16.96 4.53
N ALA A 115 -17.23 16.86 3.34
CA ALA A 115 -17.84 17.34 2.10
C ALA A 115 -18.95 16.40 1.60
N TYR A 116 -18.80 15.08 1.74
CA TYR A 116 -19.88 14.12 1.44
C TYR A 116 -21.10 14.33 2.36
N ASN A 117 -20.89 14.60 3.65
CA ASN A 117 -21.98 14.88 4.58
C ASN A 117 -22.69 16.23 4.33
N VAL A 118 -22.09 17.16 3.57
CA VAL A 118 -22.72 18.44 3.21
C VAL A 118 -23.50 18.32 1.89
N LEU A 119 -23.23 17.33 1.06
CA LEU A 119 -23.97 17.08 -0.19
C LEU A 119 -25.24 16.23 0.01
N GLU A 120 -25.47 15.70 1.22
CA GLU A 120 -26.68 14.94 1.60
C GLU A 120 -27.71 15.75 2.42
N LEU A 121 -27.56 17.07 2.53
CA LEU A 121 -28.55 17.99 3.16
C LEU A 121 -29.03 19.04 2.15
#